data_AF-A0A8T4PIX0-F1
#
_entry.id   AF-A0A8T4PIX0-F1
#
_cell.length_a   1.000
_cell.length_b   1.000
_cell.length_c   1.000
_cell.angle_alpha   90.00
_cell.angle_beta   90.00
_cell.angle_gamma   90.00
#
_symmetry.space_group_name_H-M   'P 1'
#
loop_
_entity.id
_entity.type
_entity.pdbx_description
1 polymer ?
#
loop_
_entity_poly.entity_id
_entity_poly.type
_entity_poly.pdbx_seq_one_letter_code
_entity_poly.pdbx_strand_id
1 'polypeptide(L)'
;MINKNKSWNPYFAFLLFLVITMVVLLPYLSLLGTIFHERAHINAAAKYGIKMTYEPDILLHIPHFFQSLKPWASGKSAFATDYDKEKFLSLDVGEKREIVLAGIGSDIVFMMMTTFILFILIGLILFIQNKRGVINISLLSMILLIGLVHQIWSTFLNLTYAQGDLTFLIQSILFK
;
A
#
# COMPACT_ATOMS: atom_id res chain seq x y z
N MET A 1 -5.25 24.73 -45.47
CA MET A 1 -5.93 24.91 -44.16
C MET A 1 -5.77 23.62 -43.36
N ILE A 2 -4.86 23.61 -42.37
CA ILE A 2 -4.74 22.47 -41.45
C ILE A 2 -5.87 22.62 -40.43
N ASN A 3 -6.76 21.62 -40.39
CA ASN A 3 -7.94 21.60 -39.55
C ASN A 3 -7.53 21.62 -38.06
N LYS A 4 -7.70 22.77 -37.40
CA LYS A 4 -7.24 23.03 -36.02
C LYS A 4 -8.17 22.49 -34.91
N ASN A 5 -9.18 21.68 -35.24
CA ASN A 5 -10.11 21.15 -34.24
C ASN A 5 -10.27 19.63 -34.36
N LYS A 6 -9.25 18.90 -33.91
CA LYS A 6 -9.50 17.67 -33.15
C LYS A 6 -9.18 17.99 -31.70
N SER A 7 -10.10 18.67 -31.03
CA SER A 7 -10.08 18.67 -29.56
C SER A 7 -10.25 17.22 -29.14
N TRP A 8 -9.28 16.68 -28.42
CA TRP A 8 -9.43 15.36 -27.83
C TRP A 8 -10.69 15.36 -26.96
N ASN A 9 -11.53 14.34 -27.12
CA ASN A 9 -12.74 14.21 -26.31
C ASN A 9 -12.31 14.22 -24.82
N PRO A 10 -12.77 15.17 -24.00
CA PRO A 10 -12.34 15.28 -22.60
C PRO A 10 -12.65 14.01 -21.80
N TYR A 11 -13.71 13.29 -22.16
CA TYR A 11 -14.03 11.99 -21.58
C TYR A 11 -13.00 10.92 -21.94
N PHE A 12 -12.49 10.93 -23.17
CA PHE A 12 -11.44 10.01 -23.59
C PHE A 12 -10.12 10.30 -22.87
N ALA A 13 -9.74 11.56 -22.73
CA ALA A 13 -8.53 11.96 -22.00
C ALA A 13 -8.63 11.58 -20.50
N PHE A 14 -9.80 11.78 -19.88
CA PHE A 14 -10.06 11.36 -18.51
C PHE A 14 -10.05 9.84 -18.34
N LEU A 15 -10.67 9.11 -19.26
CA LEU A 15 -10.66 7.64 -19.24
C LEU A 15 -9.23 7.10 -19.40
N LEU A 16 -8.44 7.67 -20.32
CA LEU A 16 -7.03 7.32 -20.48
C LEU A 16 -6.22 7.60 -19.22
N PHE A 17 -6.46 8.74 -18.56
CA PHE A 17 -5.84 9.05 -17.27
C PHE A 17 -6.18 8.01 -16.19
N LEU A 18 -7.45 7.61 -16.09
CA LEU A 18 -7.88 6.57 -15.14
C LEU A 18 -7.23 5.23 -15.45
N VAL A 19 -7.16 4.83 -16.71
CA VAL A 19 -6.48 3.60 -17.13
C VAL A 19 -5.00 3.64 -16.77
N ILE A 20 -4.29 4.74 -17.07
CA ILE A 20 -2.87 4.89 -16.68
C ILE A 20 -2.72 4.82 -15.16
N THR A 21 -3.61 5.49 -14.42
CA THR A 21 -3.55 5.50 -12.95
C THR A 21 -3.76 4.10 -12.37
N MET A 22 -4.75 3.35 -12.87
CA MET A 22 -5.07 2.02 -12.36
C MET A 22 -4.09 0.94 -12.83
N VAL A 23 -3.62 1.00 -14.09
CA VAL A 23 -2.80 -0.05 -14.70
C VAL A 23 -1.31 0.20 -14.52
N VAL A 24 -0.89 1.46 -14.43
CA VAL A 24 0.54 1.81 -14.29
C VAL A 24 0.83 2.26 -12.88
N LEU A 25 0.19 3.33 -12.39
CA LEU A 25 0.60 3.97 -11.14
C LEU A 25 0.23 3.17 -9.89
N LEU A 26 -0.97 2.58 -9.86
CA LEU A 26 -1.47 1.88 -8.69
C LEU A 26 -0.63 0.66 -8.28
N PRO A 27 -0.14 -0.21 -9.20
CA PRO A 27 0.79 -1.28 -8.84
C PRO A 27 2.05 -0.78 -8.11
N TYR A 28 2.63 0.34 -8.55
CA TYR A 28 3.82 0.91 -7.89
C TYR A 28 3.47 1.52 -6.52
N LEU A 29 2.33 2.21 -6.41
CA LEU A 29 1.86 2.74 -5.12
C LEU A 29 1.59 1.60 -4.13
N SER A 30 0.98 0.51 -4.60
CA SER A 30 0.76 -0.71 -3.83
C SER A 30 2.08 -1.32 -3.36
N LEU A 31 3.07 -1.47 -4.25
CA LEU A 31 4.40 -1.97 -3.90
C LEU A 31 5.06 -1.12 -2.82
N LEU A 32 4.99 0.21 -2.94
CA LEU A 32 5.53 1.12 -1.93
C LEU A 32 4.88 0.85 -0.57
N GLY A 33 3.56 0.75 -0.51
CA GLY A 33 2.82 0.40 0.71
C GLY A 33 3.31 -0.91 1.33
N THR A 34 3.42 -1.97 0.52
CA THR A 34 3.95 -3.27 0.95
C THR A 34 5.38 -3.16 1.49
N ILE A 35 6.28 -2.43 0.82
CA ILE A 35 7.66 -2.25 1.30
C ILE A 35 7.70 -1.61 2.69
N PHE A 36 6.89 -0.58 2.94
CA PHE A 36 6.83 0.05 4.26
C PHE A 36 6.27 -0.90 5.31
N HIS A 37 5.21 -1.63 4.96
CA HIS A 37 4.57 -2.63 5.80
C HIS A 37 5.57 -3.72 6.24
N GLU A 38 6.25 -4.37 5.30
CA GLU A 38 7.20 -5.45 5.59
C GLU A 38 8.43 -4.95 6.36
N ARG A 39 8.92 -3.75 6.05
CA ARG A 39 10.01 -3.13 6.82
C ARG A 39 9.61 -2.88 8.27
N ALA A 40 8.35 -2.61 8.56
CA ALA A 40 7.89 -2.43 9.93
C ALA A 40 7.98 -3.74 10.73
N HIS A 41 7.58 -4.87 10.15
CA HIS A 41 7.77 -6.19 10.77
C HIS A 41 9.25 -6.49 11.00
N ILE A 42 10.10 -6.26 9.98
CA ILE A 42 11.55 -6.50 10.08
C ILE A 42 12.16 -5.68 11.23
N ASN A 43 11.83 -4.39 11.31
CA ASN A 43 12.36 -3.50 12.33
C ASN A 43 11.88 -3.89 13.74
N ALA A 44 10.62 -4.34 13.88
CA ALA A 44 10.10 -4.83 15.15
C ALA A 44 10.76 -6.16 15.55
N ALA A 45 10.90 -7.09 14.61
CA ALA A 45 11.53 -8.40 14.82
C ALA A 45 13.02 -8.30 15.22
N ALA A 46 13.73 -7.33 14.65
CA ALA A 46 15.13 -7.07 14.95
C ALA A 46 15.37 -6.75 16.44
N LYS A 47 14.41 -6.12 17.13
CA LYS A 47 14.49 -5.83 18.58
C LYS A 47 14.61 -7.10 19.42
N TYR A 48 14.04 -8.19 18.94
CA TYR A 48 14.06 -9.51 19.59
C TYR A 48 15.12 -10.44 18.98
N GLY A 49 15.99 -9.89 18.12
CA GLY A 49 17.03 -10.63 17.42
C GLY A 49 16.51 -11.66 16.42
N ILE A 50 15.26 -11.52 15.95
CA ILE A 50 14.72 -12.36 14.88
C ILE A 50 15.16 -11.74 13.56
N LYS A 51 15.86 -12.54 12.75
CA LYS A 51 16.22 -12.13 11.40
C LYS A 51 15.02 -12.33 10.47
N MET A 52 14.67 -11.25 9.79
CA MET A 52 13.68 -11.21 8.72
C MET A 52 14.27 -10.43 7.55
N THR A 53 14.14 -10.94 6.32
CA THR A 53 14.54 -10.28 5.09
C THR A 53 13.34 -10.13 4.16
N TYR A 54 13.21 -9.00 3.48
CA TYR A 54 12.21 -8.81 2.42
C TYR A 54 12.88 -8.14 1.23
N GLU A 55 12.85 -8.83 0.10
CA GLU A 55 13.40 -8.33 -1.17
C GLU A 55 12.24 -8.08 -2.15
N PRO A 56 11.85 -6.81 -2.37
CA PRO A 56 10.77 -6.51 -3.30
C PRO A 56 11.21 -6.77 -4.75
N ASP A 57 10.52 -7.68 -5.44
CA ASP A 57 10.73 -7.91 -6.87
C ASP A 57 9.63 -7.21 -7.70
N ILE A 58 10.01 -6.11 -8.35
CA ILE A 58 9.11 -5.31 -9.22
C ILE A 58 8.58 -6.15 -10.39
N LEU A 59 9.41 -7.04 -10.96
CA LEU A 59 9.06 -7.84 -12.14
C LEU A 59 8.03 -8.90 -11.81
N LEU A 60 7.98 -9.36 -10.55
CA LEU A 60 6.95 -10.26 -10.06
C LEU A 60 5.73 -9.49 -9.52
N HIS A 61 5.94 -8.37 -8.85
CA HIS A 61 4.87 -7.63 -8.17
C HIS A 61 3.82 -7.06 -9.12
N ILE A 62 4.23 -6.47 -10.25
CA ILE A 62 3.30 -5.85 -11.19
C ILE A 62 2.37 -6.89 -11.85
N PRO A 63 2.88 -8.02 -12.40
CA PRO A 63 1.99 -9.08 -12.89
C PRO A 63 1.07 -9.65 -11.81
N HIS A 64 1.57 -9.83 -10.58
CA HIS A 64 0.76 -10.35 -9.47
C HIS A 64 -0.36 -9.41 -9.05
N PHE A 65 -0.13 -8.10 -9.08
CA PHE A 65 -1.14 -7.07 -8.80
C PHE A 65 -2.39 -7.25 -9.67
N PHE A 66 -2.23 -7.60 -10.95
CA PHE A 66 -3.35 -7.81 -11.88
C PHE A 66 -3.92 -9.22 -11.86
N GLN A 67 -3.17 -10.21 -11.41
CA GLN A 67 -3.62 -11.60 -11.33
C GLN A 67 -4.46 -11.87 -10.07
N SER A 68 -4.37 -11.03 -9.04
CA SER A 68 -5.13 -11.21 -7.80
C SER A 68 -6.58 -10.70 -7.90
N LEU A 69 -7.46 -11.48 -8.54
CA LEU A 69 -8.92 -11.39 -8.31
C LEU A 69 -9.33 -11.98 -6.94
N LYS A 70 -8.37 -12.55 -6.20
CA LYS A 70 -8.54 -12.97 -4.80
C LYS A 70 -7.94 -11.90 -3.89
N PRO A 71 -8.67 -11.43 -2.86
CA PRO A 71 -8.09 -10.52 -1.88
C PRO A 71 -6.83 -11.13 -1.28
N TRP A 72 -5.70 -10.43 -1.38
CA TRP A 72 -4.44 -10.81 -0.76
C TRP A 72 -4.11 -9.81 0.33
N ALA A 73 -4.01 -10.32 1.55
CA ALA A 73 -3.27 -9.67 2.62
C ALA A 73 -1.77 -9.66 2.26
N SER A 74 -1.01 -8.64 2.69
CA SER A 74 0.45 -8.58 2.50
C SER A 74 1.16 -9.83 3.05
N GLY A 75 0.56 -10.52 4.02
CA GLY A 75 1.08 -11.78 4.56
C GLY A 75 1.25 -12.94 3.57
N LYS A 76 0.80 -12.81 2.31
CA LYS A 76 1.17 -13.74 1.22
C LYS A 76 2.28 -13.26 0.29
N SER A 77 2.61 -11.97 0.25
CA SER A 77 3.86 -11.50 -0.36
C SER A 77 5.00 -11.69 0.62
N ALA A 78 5.26 -12.96 0.95
CA ALA A 78 6.32 -13.42 1.83
C ALA A 78 6.36 -12.69 3.18
N PHE A 79 5.81 -13.30 4.23
CA PHE A 79 6.57 -13.33 5.48
C PHE A 79 8.01 -13.60 5.08
N ALA A 80 8.88 -12.64 5.41
CA ALA A 80 10.28 -12.57 5.09
C ALA A 80 10.88 -13.78 4.34
N THR A 81 11.55 -13.53 3.21
CA THR A 81 12.23 -14.53 2.38
C THR A 81 13.08 -15.50 3.23
N ASP A 82 13.64 -15.01 4.35
CA ASP A 82 14.13 -15.80 5.48
C ASP A 82 13.51 -15.36 6.81
N TYR A 83 12.98 -16.30 7.60
CA TYR A 83 12.34 -16.04 8.90
C TYR A 83 12.67 -17.12 9.93
N ASP A 84 13.21 -16.71 11.09
CA ASP A 84 13.48 -17.59 12.23
C ASP A 84 12.19 -17.91 13.01
N LYS A 85 11.46 -18.91 12.50
CA LYS A 85 10.16 -19.34 13.03
C LYS A 85 10.25 -19.88 14.46
N GLU A 86 11.27 -20.66 14.77
CA GLU A 86 11.43 -21.27 16.10
C GLU A 86 11.62 -20.18 17.15
N LYS A 87 12.50 -19.21 16.85
CA LYS A 87 12.72 -18.08 17.74
C LYS A 87 11.46 -17.24 17.92
N PHE A 88 10.70 -16.98 16.86
CA PHE A 88 9.43 -16.27 16.98
C PHE A 88 8.41 -17.02 17.83
N LEU A 89 8.24 -18.34 17.64
CA LEU A 89 7.27 -19.11 18.41
C LEU A 89 7.62 -19.17 19.90
N SER A 90 8.91 -19.04 20.24
CA SER A 90 9.41 -18.96 21.62
C SER A 90 9.14 -17.63 22.32
N LEU A 91 8.80 -16.57 21.59
CA LEU A 91 8.49 -15.26 22.16
C LEU A 91 7.21 -15.26 22.99
N ASP A 92 7.10 -14.29 23.90
CA ASP A 92 5.87 -14.05 24.62
C ASP A 92 4.77 -13.45 23.71
N VAL A 93 3.55 -13.40 24.22
CA VAL A 93 2.40 -12.89 23.44
C VAL A 93 2.52 -11.41 23.12
N GLY A 94 3.13 -10.61 24.00
CA GLY A 94 3.31 -9.18 23.81
C GLY A 94 4.30 -8.87 22.70
N GLU A 95 5.42 -9.58 22.68
CA GLU A 95 6.48 -9.48 21.68
C GLU A 95 5.97 -9.95 20.30
N LYS A 96 5.26 -11.09 20.24
CA LYS A 96 4.60 -11.55 19.01
C LYS A 96 3.64 -10.49 18.47
N ARG A 97 2.83 -9.89 19.35
CA ARG A 97 1.89 -8.84 18.98
C ARG A 97 2.60 -7.59 18.45
N GLU A 98 3.70 -7.17 19.08
CA GLU A 98 4.47 -6.01 18.62
C GLU A 98 4.99 -6.24 17.20
N ILE A 99 5.58 -7.41 16.94
CA ILE A 99 6.10 -7.75 15.61
C ILE A 99 4.99 -7.80 14.57
N VAL A 100 3.92 -8.55 14.85
CA VAL A 100 2.86 -8.82 13.86
C VAL A 100 1.96 -7.61 13.63
N LEU A 101 1.77 -6.72 14.61
CA LEU A 101 0.98 -5.51 14.39
C LEU A 101 1.81 -4.33 13.86
N ALA A 102 3.14 -4.47 13.73
CA ALA A 102 4.00 -3.40 13.23
C ALA A 102 3.63 -2.98 11.79
N GLY A 103 3.33 -3.95 10.92
CA GLY A 103 2.87 -3.71 9.54
C GLY A 103 1.61 -2.86 9.50
N ILE A 104 0.55 -3.30 10.21
CA ILE A 104 -0.70 -2.54 10.34
C ILE A 104 -0.46 -1.13 10.94
N GLY A 105 0.40 -1.03 11.95
CA GLY A 105 0.77 0.25 12.54
C GLY A 105 1.40 1.20 11.51
N SER A 106 2.29 0.68 10.67
CA SER A 106 2.90 1.42 9.57
C SER A 106 1.86 1.84 8.52
N ASP A 107 0.92 0.96 8.17
CA ASP A 107 -0.17 1.28 7.23
C ASP A 107 -0.99 2.47 7.74
N ILE A 108 -1.33 2.49 9.04
CA ILE A 108 -2.09 3.59 9.66
C ILE A 108 -1.32 4.90 9.56
N VAL A 109 -0.03 4.91 9.87
CA VAL A 109 0.81 6.12 9.74
C VAL A 109 0.85 6.59 8.29
N PHE A 110 1.02 5.67 7.33
CA PHE A 110 1.03 5.98 5.91
C PHE A 110 -0.31 6.58 5.43
N MET A 111 -1.44 6.03 5.89
CA MET A 111 -2.77 6.56 5.61
C MET A 111 -2.98 7.97 6.20
N MET A 112 -2.52 8.20 7.44
CA MET A 112 -2.58 9.52 8.08
C MET A 112 -1.77 10.57 7.31
N MET A 113 -0.54 10.23 6.92
CA MET A 113 0.31 11.12 6.13
C MET A 113 -0.31 11.44 4.76
N THR A 114 -0.82 10.42 4.07
CA THR A 114 -1.46 10.59 2.76
C THR A 114 -2.70 11.47 2.87
N THR A 115 -3.52 11.27 3.90
CA THR A 115 -4.70 12.09 4.19
C THR A 115 -4.33 13.55 4.47
N PHE A 116 -3.27 13.76 5.26
CA PHE A 116 -2.77 15.11 5.55
C PHE A 116 -2.27 15.82 4.29
N ILE A 117 -1.52 15.13 3.42
CA ILE A 117 -1.06 15.66 2.13
C ILE A 117 -2.27 16.01 1.25
N LEU A 118 -3.28 15.14 1.17
CA LEU A 118 -4.52 15.42 0.43
C LEU A 118 -5.20 16.70 0.91
N PHE A 119 -5.29 16.91 2.23
CA PHE A 119 -5.87 18.13 2.79
C PHE A 119 -5.09 19.38 2.37
N ILE A 120 -3.75 19.35 2.41
CA ILE A 120 -2.91 20.44 1.92
C ILE A 120 -3.14 20.70 0.43
N LEU A 121 -3.17 19.65 -0.41
CA LEU A 121 -3.37 19.79 -1.84
C LEU A 121 -4.75 20.40 -2.17
N ILE A 122 -5.81 19.98 -1.47
CA ILE A 122 -7.14 20.58 -1.60
C ILE A 122 -7.11 22.05 -1.20
N GLY A 123 -6.43 22.39 -0.10
CA GLY A 123 -6.22 23.79 0.31
C GLY A 123 -5.52 24.60 -0.78
N LEU A 124 -4.46 24.07 -1.38
CA LEU A 124 -3.69 24.74 -2.45
C LEU A 124 -4.55 25.04 -3.69
N ILE A 125 -5.52 24.17 -4.03
CA ILE A 125 -6.44 24.43 -5.14
C ILE A 125 -7.18 25.76 -4.96
N LEU A 126 -7.52 26.14 -3.72
CA LEU A 126 -8.24 27.38 -3.42
C LEU A 126 -7.40 28.64 -3.67
N PHE A 127 -6.07 28.54 -3.66
CA PHE A 127 -5.16 29.68 -3.81
C PHE A 127 -4.54 29.79 -5.22
N ILE A 128 -4.70 28.76 -6.06
CA ILE A 128 -4.14 28.77 -7.42
C ILE A 128 -5.06 29.53 -8.38
N GLN A 129 -4.49 30.54 -9.03
CA GLN A 129 -5.21 31.37 -10.00
C GLN A 129 -5.20 30.80 -11.43
N ASN A 130 -4.26 29.90 -11.74
CA ASN A 130 -4.11 29.32 -13.09
C ASN A 130 -4.83 27.97 -13.21
N LYS A 131 -5.72 27.86 -14.21
CA LYS A 131 -6.44 26.63 -14.58
C LYS A 131 -5.53 25.40 -14.72
N ARG A 132 -4.33 25.53 -15.29
CA ARG A 132 -3.40 24.39 -15.42
C ARG A 132 -2.89 23.89 -14.08
N GLY A 133 -2.62 24.80 -13.14
CA GLY A 133 -2.18 24.44 -11.79
C GLY A 133 -3.27 23.70 -11.03
N VAL A 134 -4.52 24.19 -11.12
CA VAL A 134 -5.69 23.51 -10.54
C VAL A 134 -5.82 22.09 -11.09
N ILE A 135 -5.76 21.91 -12.41
CA ILE A 135 -5.85 20.59 -13.05
C ILE A 135 -4.75 19.65 -12.53
N ASN A 136 -3.49 20.09 -12.50
CA ASN A 136 -2.38 19.25 -12.08
C ASN A 136 -2.52 18.80 -10.62
N ILE A 137 -2.90 19.72 -9.72
CA ILE A 137 -3.12 19.37 -8.32
C ILE A 137 -4.32 18.44 -8.16
N SER A 138 -5.42 18.68 -8.88
CA SER A 138 -6.57 17.77 -8.88
C SER A 138 -6.19 16.36 -9.33
N LEU A 139 -5.37 16.22 -10.37
CA LEU A 139 -4.90 14.90 -10.84
C LEU A 139 -4.01 14.21 -9.82
N LEU A 140 -3.07 14.94 -9.19
CA LEU A 140 -2.22 14.40 -8.12
C LEU A 140 -3.06 13.96 -6.91
N SER A 141 -4.00 14.79 -6.47
CA SER A 141 -4.94 14.45 -5.40
C SER A 141 -5.75 13.20 -5.74
N MET A 142 -6.17 13.03 -6.99
CA MET A 142 -6.89 11.84 -7.41
C MET A 142 -6.03 10.57 -7.37
N ILE A 143 -4.76 10.66 -7.79
CA ILE A 143 -3.80 9.54 -7.68
C ILE A 143 -3.60 9.15 -6.21
N LEU A 144 -3.37 10.13 -5.34
CA LEU A 144 -3.18 9.90 -3.90
C LEU A 144 -4.45 9.34 -3.24
N LEU A 145 -5.63 9.81 -3.65
CA LEU A 145 -6.90 9.28 -3.15
C LEU A 145 -7.11 7.82 -3.55
N ILE A 146 -6.82 7.46 -4.79
CA ILE A 146 -6.88 6.06 -5.26
C ILE A 146 -5.88 5.19 -4.48
N GLY A 147 -4.66 5.69 -4.30
CA GLY A 147 -3.65 5.02 -3.46
C GLY A 147 -4.09 4.83 -2.01
N LEU A 148 -4.73 5.85 -1.41
CA LEU A 148 -5.27 5.78 -0.05
C LEU A 148 -6.38 4.72 0.08
N VAL A 149 -7.32 4.70 -0.86
CA VAL A 149 -8.39 3.67 -0.89
C VAL A 149 -7.79 2.28 -1.00
N HIS A 150 -6.78 2.11 -1.85
CA HIS A 150 -6.06 0.85 -1.96
C HIS A 150 -5.35 0.47 -0.66
N GLN A 151 -4.70 1.42 0.04
CA GLN A 151 -4.05 1.16 1.31
C GLN A 151 -5.05 0.74 2.40
N ILE A 152 -6.21 1.41 2.47
CA ILE A 152 -7.30 1.02 3.38
C ILE A 152 -7.74 -0.41 3.10
N TRP A 153 -7.93 -0.75 1.82
CA TRP A 153 -8.31 -2.09 1.41
C TRP A 153 -7.25 -3.14 1.81
N SER A 154 -5.97 -2.88 1.52
CA SER A 154 -4.86 -3.77 1.91
C SER A 154 -4.80 -3.98 3.42
N THR A 155 -4.94 -2.90 4.20
CA THR A 155 -4.96 -2.97 5.68
C THR A 155 -6.14 -3.82 6.17
N PHE A 156 -7.32 -3.64 5.58
CA PHE A 156 -8.49 -4.44 5.90
C PHE A 156 -8.26 -5.93 5.63
N LEU A 157 -7.55 -6.28 4.55
CA LEU A 157 -7.17 -7.67 4.28
C LEU A 157 -6.20 -8.23 5.31
N ASN A 158 -5.24 -7.44 5.80
CA ASN A 158 -4.34 -7.84 6.89
C ASN A 158 -5.07 -8.06 8.22
N LEU A 159 -6.19 -7.37 8.43
CA LEU A 159 -7.04 -7.54 9.61
C LEU A 159 -8.00 -8.73 9.53
N THR A 160 -8.52 -9.06 8.35
CA THR A 160 -9.68 -9.95 8.22
C THR A 160 -9.41 -11.25 7.48
N TYR A 161 -8.38 -11.30 6.63
CA TYR A 161 -8.13 -12.46 5.80
C TYR A 161 -7.33 -13.53 6.55
N ALA A 162 -7.51 -14.79 6.16
CA ALA A 162 -6.87 -15.92 6.83
C ALA A 162 -5.34 -15.90 6.78
N GLN A 163 -4.78 -15.17 5.81
CA GLN A 163 -3.34 -14.96 5.62
C GLN A 163 -2.87 -13.58 6.11
N GLY A 164 -3.77 -12.79 6.71
CA GLY A 164 -3.42 -11.49 7.26
C GLY A 164 -2.78 -11.59 8.64
N ASP A 165 -2.05 -10.54 8.97
CA ASP A 165 -1.32 -10.35 10.23
C ASP A 165 -2.14 -10.75 11.46
N LEU A 166 -3.40 -10.28 11.56
CA LEU A 166 -4.20 -10.56 12.75
C LEU A 166 -4.53 -12.04 12.89
N THR A 167 -4.87 -12.72 11.79
CA THR A 167 -5.13 -14.15 11.80
C THR A 167 -3.86 -14.93 12.11
N PHE A 168 -2.73 -14.53 11.54
CA PHE A 168 -1.42 -15.13 11.82
C PHE A 168 -1.06 -15.00 13.30
N LEU A 169 -1.26 -13.82 13.90
CA LEU A 169 -1.03 -13.58 15.32
C LEU A 169 -1.87 -14.54 16.17
N ILE A 170 -3.18 -14.63 15.91
CA ILE A 170 -4.10 -15.51 16.63
C ILE A 170 -3.64 -16.97 16.53
N GLN A 171 -3.28 -17.43 15.33
CA GLN A 171 -2.79 -18.79 15.13
C GLN A 171 -1.49 -19.05 15.89
N SER A 172 -0.55 -18.11 15.89
CA SER A 172 0.75 -18.24 16.58
C SER A 172 0.67 -18.25 18.12
N ILE A 173 -0.46 -17.78 18.66
CA ILE A 173 -0.76 -17.80 20.10
C ILE A 173 -1.47 -19.12 20.46
N LEU A 174 -2.42 -19.56 19.63
CA LEU A 174 -3.24 -20.74 19.90
C LEU A 174 -2.51 -22.07 19.61
N PHE A 175 -1.67 -22.10 18.57
CA PHE A 175 -0.95 -23.30 18.14
C PHE A 175 0.55 -23.07 18.37
N LYS A 176 1.01 -23.37 19.60
CA LYS A 176 2.44 -23.40 19.95
C LYS A 176 3.18 -24.50 19.21
#